data_AF-A0A6N9BX50-F1
#
_entry.id   AF-A0A6N9BX50-F1
#
_cell.length_a   1.000
_cell.length_b   1.000
_cell.length_c   1.000
_cell.angle_alpha   90.00
_cell.angle_beta   90.00
_cell.angle_gamma   90.00
#
_symmetry.space_group_name_H-M   'P 1'
#
loop_
_entity.id
_entity.type
_entity.pdbx_description
1 polymer ?
#
loop_
_entity_poly.entity_id
_entity_poly.type
_entity_poly.pdbx_seq_one_letter_code
_entity_poly.pdbx_strand_id
1 'polypeptide(L)'
;FPAGGGGGASWPRRRAQLLAARPDLVPVPVRGNVGTRLAKLDAGDVDALVLACAGLDRLGLGQRISQRLPVDLCLPPPGQGALAVEYATDREDLVRLLTPAIDAHTERAVAAERALTRALGADCTTPLGAHATVDGDAITLRATLLGPEGDHARSVADRGTDPIELGKRLADALVRLGATV
;
A
#
# COMPACT_ATOMS: atom_id res chain seq x y z
N PHE A 1 -7.41 -8.68 -17.31
CA PHE A 1 -7.27 -7.55 -18.25
C PHE A 1 -7.09 -8.09 -19.67
N PRO A 2 -7.99 -7.80 -20.62
CA PRO A 2 -7.70 -7.99 -22.05
C PRO A 2 -6.50 -7.12 -22.47
N ALA A 3 -5.88 -7.42 -23.61
CA ALA A 3 -4.80 -6.60 -24.16
C ALA A 3 -5.36 -5.21 -24.54
N GLY A 4 -4.69 -4.13 -24.11
CA GLY A 4 -5.07 -2.75 -24.46
C GLY A 4 -6.24 -2.13 -23.66
N GLY A 5 -6.67 -2.74 -22.55
CA GLY A 5 -7.75 -2.18 -21.71
C GLY A 5 -7.32 -0.92 -20.93
N GLY A 6 -8.21 0.07 -20.86
CA GLY A 6 -8.08 1.28 -20.05
C GLY A 6 -8.31 0.99 -18.57
N GLY A 7 -7.23 0.99 -17.78
CA GLY A 7 -7.28 0.72 -16.34
C GLY A 7 -7.38 2.00 -15.52
N GLY A 8 -8.43 2.16 -14.71
CA GLY A 8 -8.54 3.27 -13.78
C GLY A 8 -7.64 3.10 -12.54
N ALA A 9 -6.59 3.90 -12.41
CA ALA A 9 -5.70 3.90 -11.23
C ALA A 9 -5.35 5.34 -10.82
N SER A 10 -6.00 5.84 -9.77
CA SER A 10 -5.83 7.22 -9.30
C SER A 10 -4.63 7.44 -8.37
N TRP A 11 -3.67 6.52 -8.34
CA TRP A 11 -2.55 6.55 -7.39
C TRP A 11 -1.23 6.20 -8.09
N PRO A 12 -0.20 7.06 -8.01
CA PRO A 12 1.09 6.88 -8.71
C PRO A 12 1.70 5.50 -8.48
N ARG A 13 1.66 5.00 -7.23
CA ARG A 13 2.15 3.66 -6.87
C ARG A 13 1.45 2.52 -7.62
N ARG A 14 0.11 2.49 -7.65
CA ARG A 14 -0.64 1.41 -8.33
C ARG A 14 -0.39 1.47 -9.82
N ARG A 15 -0.41 2.67 -10.40
CA ARG A 15 -0.12 2.91 -11.81
C ARG A 15 1.27 2.39 -12.17
N ALA A 16 2.31 2.83 -11.45
CA ALA A 16 3.69 2.43 -11.70
C ALA A 16 3.88 0.91 -11.64
N GLN A 17 3.37 0.25 -10.58
CA GLN A 17 3.51 -1.20 -10.45
C GLN A 17 2.75 -1.98 -11.52
N LEU A 18 1.57 -1.52 -11.93
CA LEU A 18 0.81 -2.15 -13.00
C LEU A 18 1.46 -1.95 -14.36
N LEU A 19 1.98 -0.75 -14.66
CA LEU A 19 2.70 -0.48 -15.91
C LEU A 19 4.00 -1.29 -16.00
N ALA A 20 4.71 -1.46 -14.89
CA ALA A 20 5.91 -2.30 -14.83
C ALA A 20 5.60 -3.76 -15.22
N ALA A 21 4.44 -4.29 -14.80
CA ALA A 21 4.02 -5.66 -15.10
C ALA A 21 3.27 -5.81 -16.44
N ARG A 22 2.56 -4.76 -16.87
CA ARG A 22 1.70 -4.72 -18.05
C ARG A 22 1.82 -3.34 -18.74
N PRO A 23 2.89 -3.12 -19.53
CA PRO A 23 3.14 -1.86 -20.22
C PRO A 23 2.06 -1.50 -21.26
N ASP A 24 1.22 -2.46 -21.65
CA ASP A 24 0.13 -2.30 -22.60
C ASP A 24 -1.14 -1.66 -22.00
N LEU A 25 -1.21 -1.50 -20.67
CA LEU A 25 -2.34 -0.85 -20.02
C LEU A 25 -2.34 0.66 -20.29
N VAL A 26 -3.54 1.24 -20.40
CA VAL A 26 -3.72 2.70 -20.52
C VAL A 26 -4.30 3.22 -19.20
N PRO A 27 -3.49 3.83 -18.31
CA PRO A 27 -3.99 4.30 -17.02
C PRO A 27 -4.90 5.51 -17.19
N VAL A 28 -6.11 5.45 -16.63
CA VAL A 28 -7.06 6.57 -16.60
C VAL A 28 -7.19 7.08 -15.15
N PRO A 29 -7.03 8.40 -14.90
CA PRO A 29 -7.21 8.95 -13.57
C PRO A 29 -8.69 8.95 -13.15
N VAL A 30 -9.02 8.24 -12.07
CA VAL A 30 -10.40 8.18 -11.54
C VAL A 30 -10.49 8.73 -10.11
N ARG A 31 -11.07 9.92 -9.95
CA ARG A 31 -11.29 10.55 -8.63
C ARG A 31 -12.72 10.32 -8.10
N GLY A 32 -12.92 10.60 -6.81
CA GLY A 32 -14.19 10.41 -6.10
C GLY A 32 -14.07 9.40 -4.96
N ASN A 33 -15.15 9.19 -4.20
CA ASN A 33 -15.22 8.11 -3.19
C ASN A 33 -15.44 6.75 -3.87
N VAL A 34 -15.50 5.65 -3.11
CA VAL A 34 -15.68 4.29 -3.65
C VAL A 34 -16.94 4.20 -4.52
N GLY A 35 -18.09 4.73 -4.06
CA GLY A 35 -19.35 4.68 -4.80
C GLY A 35 -19.29 5.40 -6.14
N THR A 36 -18.77 6.64 -6.17
CA THR A 36 -18.63 7.40 -7.42
C THR A 36 -17.69 6.72 -8.40
N ARG A 37 -16.61 6.08 -7.92
CA ARG A 37 -15.70 5.32 -8.78
C ARG A 37 -16.39 4.10 -9.38
N LEU A 38 -17.10 3.32 -8.57
CA LEU A 38 -17.85 2.16 -9.06
C LEU A 38 -18.93 2.56 -10.06
N ALA A 39 -19.62 3.70 -9.87
CA ALA A 39 -20.58 4.21 -10.85
C ALA A 39 -19.93 4.49 -12.22
N LYS A 40 -18.70 5.00 -12.26
CA LYS A 40 -17.95 5.20 -13.52
C LYS A 40 -17.58 3.89 -14.20
N LEU A 41 -17.22 2.86 -13.42
CA LEU A 41 -17.00 1.51 -13.94
C LEU A 41 -18.32 0.94 -14.52
N ASP A 42 -19.43 1.11 -13.80
CA ASP A 42 -20.74 0.63 -14.22
C ASP A 42 -21.27 1.37 -15.47
N ALA A 43 -20.88 2.63 -15.65
CA ALA A 43 -21.19 3.44 -16.84
C ALA A 43 -20.29 3.12 -18.05
N GLY A 44 -19.22 2.34 -17.88
CA GLY A 44 -18.26 2.04 -18.95
C GLY A 44 -17.23 3.13 -19.22
N ASP A 45 -17.08 4.11 -18.32
CA ASP A 45 -16.05 5.17 -18.45
C ASP A 45 -14.61 4.60 -18.34
N VAL A 46 -14.47 3.44 -17.70
CA VAL A 46 -13.22 2.69 -17.55
C VAL A 46 -13.50 1.19 -17.63
N ASP A 47 -12.56 0.42 -18.17
CA ASP A 47 -12.71 -1.04 -18.30
C ASP A 47 -12.49 -1.77 -16.96
N ALA A 48 -11.71 -1.18 -16.08
CA ALA A 48 -11.37 -1.76 -14.78
C ALA A 48 -10.99 -0.70 -13.75
N LEU A 49 -11.12 -1.05 -12.47
CA LEU A 49 -10.67 -0.22 -11.34
C LEU A 49 -9.77 -1.01 -10.40
N VAL A 50 -8.75 -0.34 -9.86
CA VAL A 50 -7.92 -0.91 -8.79
C VAL A 50 -8.18 -0.19 -7.47
N LEU A 51 -8.92 -0.86 -6.59
CA LEU A 51 -9.32 -0.40 -5.26
C LEU A 51 -8.68 -1.25 -4.16
N ALA A 52 -8.60 -0.71 -2.94
CA ALA A 52 -8.19 -1.50 -1.80
C ALA A 52 -9.33 -2.45 -1.41
N CYS A 53 -9.04 -3.75 -1.31
CA CYS A 53 -10.05 -4.76 -0.94
C CYS A 53 -10.70 -4.44 0.41
N ALA A 54 -9.91 -4.03 1.42
CA ALA A 54 -10.42 -3.69 2.74
C ALA A 54 -11.49 -2.59 2.74
N GLY A 55 -11.44 -1.64 1.79
CA GLY A 55 -12.47 -0.61 1.64
C GLY A 55 -13.78 -1.16 1.10
N LEU A 56 -13.71 -2.09 0.14
CA LEU A 56 -14.90 -2.75 -0.41
C LEU A 56 -15.52 -3.70 0.62
N ASP A 57 -14.69 -4.51 1.29
CA ASP A 57 -15.14 -5.48 2.30
C ASP A 57 -15.88 -4.77 3.46
N ARG A 58 -15.34 -3.65 3.97
CA ARG A 58 -15.99 -2.84 5.02
C ARG A 58 -17.32 -2.21 4.62
N LEU A 59 -17.51 -1.95 3.33
CA LEU A 59 -18.74 -1.38 2.78
C LEU A 59 -19.77 -2.45 2.39
N GLY A 60 -19.48 -3.74 2.62
CA GLY A 60 -20.35 -4.83 2.15
C GLY A 60 -20.37 -4.98 0.62
N LEU A 61 -19.29 -4.56 -0.04
CA LEU A 61 -19.14 -4.57 -1.50
C LEU A 61 -18.12 -5.61 -1.98
N GLY A 62 -17.80 -6.63 -1.16
CA GLY A 62 -16.81 -7.67 -1.49
C GLY A 62 -17.11 -8.43 -2.79
N GLN A 63 -18.39 -8.60 -3.13
CA GLN A 63 -18.85 -9.19 -4.39
C GLN A 63 -18.43 -8.41 -5.64
N ARG A 64 -18.04 -7.14 -5.50
CA ARG A 64 -17.52 -6.32 -6.60
C ARG A 64 -16.05 -6.64 -6.92
N ILE A 65 -15.36 -7.43 -6.08
CA ILE A 65 -13.96 -7.81 -6.27
C ILE A 65 -13.89 -8.95 -7.28
N SER A 66 -13.57 -8.63 -8.54
CA SER A 66 -13.35 -9.63 -9.58
C SER A 66 -12.02 -10.39 -9.42
N GLN A 67 -11.00 -9.73 -8.86
CA GLN A 67 -9.68 -10.29 -8.65
C GLN A 67 -8.96 -9.60 -7.48
N ARG A 68 -8.35 -10.38 -6.59
CA ARG A 68 -7.38 -9.87 -5.61
C ARG A 68 -5.99 -9.90 -6.24
N LEU A 69 -5.31 -8.75 -6.27
CA LEU A 69 -3.96 -8.66 -6.82
C LEU A 69 -2.95 -9.27 -5.82
N PRO A 70 -2.09 -10.22 -6.24
CA PRO A 70 -1.03 -10.73 -5.39
C PRO A 70 -0.07 -9.63 -4.93
N VAL A 71 0.45 -9.76 -3.72
CA VAL A 71 1.42 -8.81 -3.12
C VAL A 71 2.67 -8.67 -3.97
N ASP A 72 3.12 -9.76 -4.61
CA ASP A 72 4.30 -9.75 -5.49
C ASP A 72 4.04 -9.04 -6.84
N LEU A 73 2.77 -8.84 -7.21
CA LEU A 73 2.38 -8.07 -8.40
C LEU A 73 2.10 -6.60 -8.07
N CYS A 74 1.40 -6.33 -6.98
CA CYS A 74 1.05 -4.98 -6.56
C CYS A 74 1.20 -4.84 -5.04
N LEU A 75 2.43 -4.54 -4.62
CA LEU A 75 2.79 -4.29 -3.24
C LEU A 75 1.95 -3.12 -2.70
N PRO A 76 1.22 -3.32 -1.59
CA PRO A 76 0.29 -2.32 -1.06
C PRO A 76 1.01 -1.02 -0.63
N PRO A 77 0.28 0.09 -0.49
CA PRO A 77 0.82 1.23 0.23
C PRO A 77 1.01 0.87 1.71
N PRO A 78 2.00 1.48 2.39
CA PRO A 78 2.22 1.31 3.82
C PRO A 78 0.91 1.45 4.62
N GLY A 79 0.59 0.46 5.45
CA GLY A 79 -0.58 0.42 6.34
C GLY A 79 -1.91 0.09 5.66
N GLN A 80 -1.93 -0.34 4.39
CA GLN A 80 -3.20 -0.60 3.71
C GLN A 80 -4.02 -1.69 4.40
N GLY A 81 -5.23 -1.32 4.83
CA GLY A 81 -6.14 -2.24 5.51
C GLY A 81 -6.06 -2.13 7.03
N ALA A 82 -5.01 -1.54 7.60
CA ALA A 82 -5.01 -1.17 9.01
C ALA A 82 -5.89 0.06 9.26
N LEU A 83 -6.34 0.23 10.50
CA LEU A 83 -6.98 1.45 10.99
C LEU A 83 -6.08 2.05 12.07
N ALA A 84 -5.89 3.36 12.03
CA ALA A 84 -5.24 4.11 13.08
C ALA A 84 -6.28 4.92 13.84
N VAL A 85 -6.19 4.91 15.16
CA VAL A 85 -6.98 5.78 16.04
C VAL A 85 -6.02 6.79 16.64
N GLU A 86 -6.20 8.06 16.32
CA GLU A 86 -5.39 9.15 16.85
C GLU A 86 -6.11 9.84 18.00
N TYR A 87 -5.38 10.10 19.08
CA TYR A 87 -5.86 10.76 20.28
C TYR A 87 -4.74 11.59 20.92
N ALA A 88 -5.12 12.53 21.77
CA ALA A 88 -4.16 13.38 22.47
C ALA A 88 -3.35 12.57 23.50
N THR A 89 -2.05 12.85 23.61
CA THR A 89 -1.11 12.05 24.42
C THR A 89 -1.35 12.14 25.93
N ASP A 90 -2.11 13.14 26.39
CA ASP A 90 -2.49 13.34 27.79
C ASP A 90 -3.78 12.59 28.20
N ARG A 91 -4.38 11.81 27.29
CA ARG A 91 -5.61 11.04 27.53
C ARG A 91 -5.33 9.59 27.94
N GLU A 92 -4.83 9.40 29.17
CA GLU A 92 -4.59 8.07 29.75
C GLU A 92 -5.84 7.18 29.78
N ASP A 93 -7.03 7.79 29.93
CA ASP A 93 -8.31 7.10 29.86
C ASP A 93 -8.54 6.42 28.50
N LEU A 94 -8.12 7.07 27.41
CA LEU A 94 -8.20 6.51 26.06
C LEU A 94 -7.17 5.42 25.84
N VAL A 95 -5.96 5.53 26.39
CA VAL A 95 -4.96 4.46 26.33
C VAL A 95 -5.55 3.18 26.91
N ARG A 96 -6.08 3.25 28.13
CA ARG A 96 -6.68 2.10 28.83
C ARG A 96 -7.87 1.51 28.07
N LEU A 97 -8.67 2.35 27.42
CA LEU A 97 -9.83 1.92 26.64
C LEU A 97 -9.44 1.24 25.32
N LEU A 98 -8.39 1.73 24.65
CA LEU A 98 -8.02 1.32 23.29
C LEU A 98 -7.04 0.15 23.27
N THR A 99 -6.17 -0.01 24.27
CA THR A 99 -5.17 -1.09 24.32
C THR A 99 -5.76 -2.49 24.02
N PRO A 100 -6.92 -2.89 24.55
CA PRO A 100 -7.50 -4.21 24.26
C PRO A 100 -7.88 -4.43 22.79
N ALA A 101 -8.08 -3.37 22.01
CA ALA A 101 -8.43 -3.43 20.60
C ALA A 101 -7.21 -3.45 19.66
N ILE A 102 -5.99 -3.31 20.21
CA ILE A 102 -4.76 -3.31 19.43
C ILE A 102 -4.35 -4.75 19.12
N ASP A 103 -4.28 -5.07 17.83
CA ASP A 103 -3.63 -6.28 17.37
C ASP A 103 -2.11 -6.06 17.29
N ALA A 104 -1.37 -6.74 18.16
CA ALA A 104 0.08 -6.55 18.28
C ALA A 104 0.85 -6.91 16.98
N HIS A 105 0.36 -7.88 16.20
CA HIS A 105 0.99 -8.26 14.94
C HIS A 105 0.82 -7.15 13.89
N THR A 106 -0.38 -6.60 13.76
CA THR A 106 -0.69 -5.47 12.88
C THR A 106 0.10 -4.23 13.29
N GLU A 107 0.16 -3.92 14.59
CA GLU A 107 0.92 -2.78 15.10
C GLU A 107 2.40 -2.87 14.69
N ARG A 108 3.03 -4.02 14.90
CA ARG A 108 4.45 -4.25 14.55
C ARG A 108 4.68 -4.20 13.04
N ALA A 109 3.81 -4.82 12.23
CA ALA A 109 3.89 -4.77 10.78
C ALA A 109 3.81 -3.32 10.27
N VAL A 110 2.78 -2.59 10.70
CA VAL A 110 2.55 -1.20 10.28
C VAL A 110 3.65 -0.28 10.80
N ALA A 111 4.20 -0.52 11.99
CA ALA A 111 5.33 0.23 12.51
C ALA A 111 6.56 0.11 11.59
N ALA A 112 6.86 -1.09 11.10
CA ALA A 112 7.96 -1.33 10.16
C ALA A 112 7.74 -0.61 8.82
N GLU A 113 6.55 -0.72 8.25
CA GLU A 113 6.18 -0.05 6.99
C GLU A 113 6.23 1.49 7.11
N ARG A 114 5.76 2.03 8.25
CA ARG A 114 5.81 3.48 8.52
C ARG A 114 7.23 3.96 8.81
N ALA A 115 8.06 3.18 9.49
CA ALA A 115 9.45 3.53 9.74
C ALA A 115 10.24 3.67 8.43
N LEU A 116 10.04 2.74 7.49
CA LEU A 116 10.56 2.84 6.12
C LEU A 116 10.10 4.13 5.43
N THR A 117 8.79 4.39 5.45
CA THR A 117 8.19 5.56 4.78
C THR A 117 8.77 6.86 5.32
N ARG A 118 8.89 6.98 6.65
CA ARG A 118 9.48 8.15 7.33
C ARG A 118 10.96 8.32 7.01
N ALA A 119 11.74 7.24 7.04
CA ALA A 119 13.17 7.29 6.76
C ALA A 119 13.47 7.69 5.31
N LEU A 120 12.60 7.32 4.37
CA LEU A 120 12.69 7.75 2.97
C LEU A 120 12.17 9.19 2.74
N GLY A 121 11.41 9.77 3.68
CA GLY A 121 10.69 11.01 3.43
C GLY A 121 9.57 10.87 2.40
N ALA A 122 9.06 9.65 2.21
CA ALA A 122 8.03 9.35 1.22
C ALA A 122 6.64 9.86 1.66
N ASP A 123 5.82 10.26 0.70
CA ASP A 123 4.46 10.74 0.91
C ASP A 123 3.42 9.90 0.14
N CYS A 124 2.17 10.37 0.07
CA CYS A 124 1.08 9.65 -0.59
C CYS A 124 1.18 9.63 -2.13
N THR A 125 2.06 10.46 -2.70
CA THR A 125 2.35 10.56 -4.13
C THR A 125 3.58 9.77 -4.54
N THR A 126 4.50 9.50 -3.61
CA THR A 126 5.64 8.63 -3.84
C THR A 126 5.18 7.24 -4.31
N PRO A 127 5.71 6.68 -5.42
CA PRO A 127 5.39 5.34 -5.90
C PRO A 127 5.99 4.20 -5.04
N LEU A 128 5.88 4.30 -3.71
CA LEU A 128 6.42 3.36 -2.74
C LEU A 128 5.38 2.31 -2.34
N GLY A 129 5.63 1.04 -2.63
CA GLY A 129 4.96 -0.08 -1.98
C GLY A 129 5.75 -0.57 -0.77
N ALA A 130 5.05 -0.95 0.30
CA ALA A 130 5.64 -1.62 1.45
C ALA A 130 4.63 -2.58 2.08
N HIS A 131 5.10 -3.76 2.47
CA HIS A 131 4.28 -4.76 3.15
C HIS A 131 5.11 -5.59 4.13
N ALA A 132 4.68 -5.60 5.38
CA ALA A 132 5.27 -6.40 6.45
C ALA A 132 4.34 -7.55 6.85
N THR A 133 4.94 -8.71 7.13
CA THR A 133 4.25 -9.85 7.74
C THR A 133 4.96 -10.25 9.03
N VAL A 134 4.19 -10.64 10.05
CA VAL A 134 4.70 -11.02 11.37
C VAL A 134 4.42 -12.49 11.65
N ASP A 135 5.46 -13.22 12.05
CA ASP A 135 5.41 -14.63 12.45
C ASP A 135 6.21 -14.80 13.75
N GLY A 136 5.47 -14.97 14.87
CA GLY A 136 6.03 -14.84 16.22
C GLY A 136 6.74 -13.48 16.40
N ASP A 137 8.01 -13.52 16.79
CA ASP A 137 8.82 -12.31 16.97
C ASP A 137 9.44 -11.79 15.67
N ALA A 138 9.34 -12.52 14.56
CA ALA A 138 9.97 -12.11 13.32
C ALA A 138 9.05 -11.30 12.43
N ILE A 139 9.58 -10.22 11.89
CA ILE A 139 8.97 -9.32 10.92
C ILE A 139 9.72 -9.50 9.60
N THR A 140 9.00 -9.82 8.53
CA THR A 140 9.53 -9.76 7.17
C THR A 140 8.93 -8.56 6.47
N LEU A 141 9.76 -7.58 6.10
CA LEU A 141 9.34 -6.38 5.39
C LEU A 141 9.83 -6.45 3.94
N ARG A 142 8.92 -6.23 3.00
CA ARG A 142 9.20 -6.04 1.57
C ARG A 142 8.90 -4.60 1.19
N ALA A 143 9.72 -4.02 0.33
CA ALA A 143 9.51 -2.68 -0.20
C ALA A 143 9.91 -2.59 -1.67
N THR A 144 9.17 -1.79 -2.42
CA THR A 144 9.49 -1.45 -3.80
C THR A 144 9.25 0.03 -4.05
N LEU A 145 10.27 0.74 -4.53
CA LEU A 145 10.16 2.09 -5.06
C LEU A 145 10.28 2.05 -6.59
N LEU A 146 9.43 2.80 -7.29
CA LEU A 146 9.44 2.89 -8.75
C LEU A 146 9.45 4.36 -9.20
N GLY A 147 9.85 4.60 -10.44
CA GLY A 147 9.53 5.84 -11.13
C GLY A 147 8.03 5.94 -11.42
N PRO A 148 7.48 7.16 -11.63
CA PRO A 148 6.05 7.38 -11.85
C PRO A 148 5.46 6.61 -13.05
N GLU A 149 6.31 6.29 -14.04
CA GLU A 149 5.95 5.57 -15.27
C GLU A 149 6.11 4.05 -15.13
N GLY A 150 6.47 3.54 -13.95
CA GLY A 150 6.71 2.11 -13.71
C GLY A 150 8.11 1.64 -14.09
N ASP A 151 9.00 2.57 -14.41
CA ASP A 151 10.40 2.33 -14.69
C ASP A 151 11.26 2.37 -13.42
N HIS A 152 12.55 2.04 -13.56
CA HIS A 152 13.56 2.15 -12.50
C HIS A 152 13.19 1.49 -11.15
N ALA A 153 12.41 0.41 -11.17
CA ALA A 153 12.02 -0.28 -9.95
C ALA A 153 13.23 -0.73 -9.11
N ARG A 154 13.17 -0.49 -7.81
CA ARG A 154 14.11 -0.98 -6.78
C ARG A 154 13.31 -1.70 -5.72
N SER A 155 13.61 -2.98 -5.54
CA SER A 155 12.94 -3.84 -4.58
C SER A 155 13.94 -4.36 -3.57
N VAL A 156 13.56 -4.32 -2.30
CA VAL A 156 14.35 -4.83 -1.18
C VAL A 156 13.46 -5.63 -0.24
N ALA A 157 14.04 -6.59 0.44
CA ALA A 157 13.39 -7.35 1.49
C ALA A 157 14.41 -7.69 2.58
N ASP A 158 13.98 -7.65 3.83
CA ASP A 158 14.79 -8.10 4.96
C ASP A 158 13.88 -8.66 6.06
N ARG A 159 14.50 -9.36 7.02
CA ARG A 159 13.83 -9.90 8.20
C ARG A 159 14.49 -9.33 9.46
N GLY A 160 13.69 -9.04 10.47
CA GLY A 160 14.16 -8.52 11.75
C GLY A 160 13.12 -8.69 12.85
N THR A 161 13.45 -8.28 14.06
CA THR A 161 12.53 -8.32 15.22
C THR A 161 12.07 -6.92 15.64
N ASP A 162 12.96 -5.93 15.50
CA ASP A 162 12.67 -4.51 15.72
C ASP A 162 12.08 -3.87 14.43
N PRO A 163 10.83 -3.38 14.46
CA PRO A 163 10.18 -2.80 13.30
C PRO A 163 10.84 -1.50 12.84
N ILE A 164 11.29 -0.66 13.77
CA ILE A 164 11.83 0.67 13.45
C ILE A 164 13.18 0.52 12.77
N GLU A 165 14.06 -0.30 13.33
CA GLU A 165 15.37 -0.56 12.74
C GLU A 165 15.26 -1.30 11.41
N LEU A 166 14.33 -2.26 11.28
CA LEU A 166 14.06 -2.93 10.00
C LEU A 166 13.62 -1.94 8.92
N GLY A 167 12.70 -1.02 9.23
CA GLY A 167 12.24 0.00 8.30
C GLY A 167 13.36 0.93 7.83
N LYS A 168 14.21 1.40 8.74
CA LYS A 168 15.38 2.23 8.41
C LYS A 168 16.38 1.49 7.51
N ARG A 169 16.72 0.24 7.84
CA ARG A 169 17.64 -0.56 7.01
C ARG A 169 17.16 -0.72 5.58
N LEU A 170 15.86 -0.93 5.37
CA LEU A 170 15.28 -1.02 4.03
C LEU A 170 15.29 0.33 3.29
N ALA A 171 15.07 1.43 4.01
CA ALA A 171 15.21 2.77 3.43
C ALA A 171 16.64 2.98 2.90
N ASP A 172 17.64 2.71 3.73
CA ASP A 172 19.05 2.84 3.35
C ASP A 172 19.42 1.89 2.20
N ALA A 173 18.86 0.68 2.19
CA ALA A 173 19.07 -0.28 1.12
C ALA A 173 18.51 0.23 -0.22
N LEU A 174 17.32 0.84 -0.22
CA LEU A 174 16.76 1.46 -1.42
C LEU A 174 17.63 2.62 -1.90
N VAL A 175 18.04 3.52 -1.00
CA VAL A 175 18.92 4.66 -1.35
C VAL A 175 20.24 4.20 -1.94
N ARG A 176 20.88 3.15 -1.37
CA ARG A 176 22.10 2.55 -1.94
C ARG A 176 21.92 1.99 -3.34
N LEU A 177 20.71 1.57 -3.70
CA LEU A 177 20.39 1.12 -5.06
C LEU A 177 20.05 2.28 -6.01
N GLY A 178 20.22 3.53 -5.57
CA GLY A 178 19.94 4.73 -6.36
C GLY A 178 18.46 5.11 -6.41
N ALA A 179 17.66 4.65 -5.44
CA ALA A 179 16.26 5.05 -5.33
C ALA A 179 16.17 6.53 -4.90
N THR A 180 15.41 7.33 -5.64
CA THR A 180 15.10 8.73 -5.33
C THR A 180 13.61 8.89 -5.08
N VAL A 181 13.25 9.60 -4.00
CA VAL A 181 11.87 9.88 -3.59
C VAL A 181 11.35 11.14 -4.27
#